data_AF-A0A8T7EDZ0-F1
#
_entry.id   AF-A0A8T7EDZ0-F1
#
_cell.length_a   1.000
_cell.length_b   1.000
_cell.length_c   1.000
_cell.angle_alpha   90.00
_cell.angle_beta   90.00
_cell.angle_gamma   90.00
#
_symmetry.space_group_name_H-M   'P 1'
#
loop_
_entity.id
_entity.type
_entity.pdbx_description
1 polymer ?
#
loop_
_entity_poly.entity_id
_entity_poly.type
_entity_poly.pdbx_seq_one_letter_code
_entity_poly.pdbx_strand_id
1 'polypeptide(L)'
;MAVSCIVSRKENMKKTRLLAGIVALLLLVVVVTAVSAFAYTVQYGDTLFSIARRYNTTVSAIVAANNIPNPNLIYVGQVLEIPTDGSPPPQPTTPPPGPQPTPPPGGTITYVVQRGDTLSSIARRFGTTVSAIVAANNIANPNLIYAGQVLIIPTGSTQPPPPGSTPPPPPPSSGFELGGQTFNMGNRARMQEAGMNWIKVQHKWAPGQSPDILAGVIQDAHNNGFKILLSITGAQTYPPPNGIDFNGYVNFVRGVAALGPDAIEIWNEQNIDFEWPAGQISPTSYVNNMLAPAYNAIKTTNANVMVISGAPAPTGFDNGANAWSDARYIQGMAAAGAVNYMDCIGVHHNAGATSPSATTGHPADSGDHHYSWYFGPTFNLYYNAFGGARRVCFTELGYLSPQGFPFLPANFAWAANTTVSQHAQWLGEAVTLARSSGRARMVIVFNVDFTTYTQTDPQAGYAIIRPDGSCPACGTLNAAMR
;
A
#
# COMPACT_ATOMS: atom_id res chain seq x y z
N MET A 1 -64.07 22.87 22.49
CA MET A 1 -63.56 23.42 23.77
C MET A 1 -64.01 22.49 24.90
N ALA A 2 -63.29 22.49 26.04
CA ALA A 2 -63.60 21.78 27.31
C ALA A 2 -63.38 20.24 27.42
N VAL A 3 -62.13 19.84 27.67
CA VAL A 3 -61.63 19.14 28.90
C VAL A 3 -62.38 17.91 29.51
N SER A 4 -61.72 16.74 29.41
CA SER A 4 -61.50 15.67 30.43
C SER A 4 -62.58 14.62 30.84
N CYS A 5 -62.07 13.57 31.53
CA CYS A 5 -62.71 12.45 32.27
C CYS A 5 -63.27 11.22 31.50
N ILE A 6 -63.43 10.02 32.10
CA ILE A 6 -62.59 9.15 33.00
C ILE A 6 -63.34 7.81 33.28
N VAL A 7 -62.64 6.66 33.30
CA VAL A 7 -62.96 5.37 34.02
C VAL A 7 -64.26 4.58 33.72
N SER A 8 -64.16 3.23 33.62
CA SER A 8 -65.00 2.32 34.46
C SER A 8 -64.50 0.86 34.60
N ARG A 9 -65.01 0.21 35.67
CA ARG A 9 -64.74 -1.13 36.25
C ARG A 9 -66.09 -1.69 36.79
N LYS A 10 -66.28 -2.96 37.15
CA LYS A 10 -65.39 -4.13 37.33
C LYS A 10 -66.18 -5.44 37.09
N GLU A 11 -65.45 -6.55 36.94
CA GLU A 11 -65.73 -7.94 37.41
C GLU A 11 -67.16 -8.43 37.78
N ASN A 12 -67.45 -9.69 37.42
CA ASN A 12 -68.23 -10.59 38.28
C ASN A 12 -67.80 -12.07 38.14
N MET A 13 -68.03 -12.92 39.16
CA MET A 13 -67.33 -14.20 39.36
C MET A 13 -68.21 -15.48 39.44
N LYS A 14 -67.74 -16.54 38.74
CA LYS A 14 -67.64 -17.98 39.16
C LYS A 14 -68.86 -18.94 39.28
N LYS A 15 -68.53 -20.23 39.01
CA LYS A 15 -69.22 -21.54 39.26
C LYS A 15 -70.28 -21.94 38.19
N THR A 16 -70.42 -23.18 37.66
CA THR A 16 -70.23 -24.54 38.24
C THR A 16 -70.10 -25.70 37.18
N ARG A 17 -69.28 -26.74 37.46
CA ARG A 17 -69.29 -28.19 37.00
C ARG A 17 -69.04 -28.68 35.53
N LEU A 18 -67.93 -29.44 35.40
CA LEU A 18 -67.76 -30.86 34.94
C LEU A 18 -68.24 -31.35 33.55
N LEU A 19 -67.32 -31.65 32.62
CA LEU A 19 -66.90 -33.01 32.17
C LEU A 19 -66.02 -33.01 30.89
N ALA A 20 -65.27 -34.09 30.70
CA ALA A 20 -64.12 -34.26 29.81
C ALA A 20 -64.30 -33.92 28.31
N GLY A 21 -63.30 -33.26 27.75
CA GLY A 21 -63.05 -33.14 26.32
C GLY A 21 -61.57 -32.82 26.06
N ILE A 22 -60.77 -33.82 25.69
CA ILE A 22 -59.34 -33.63 25.38
C ILE A 22 -59.22 -33.06 23.98
N VAL A 23 -58.78 -31.81 23.87
CA VAL A 23 -58.14 -31.26 22.67
C VAL A 23 -56.83 -30.64 23.10
N ALA A 24 -55.73 -31.12 22.54
CA ALA A 24 -54.39 -30.68 22.90
C ALA A 24 -54.17 -29.22 22.46
N LEU A 25 -54.26 -28.29 23.40
CA LEU A 25 -53.80 -26.93 23.19
C LEU A 25 -52.26 -26.96 23.18
N LEU A 26 -51.65 -26.91 21.99
CA LEU A 26 -50.25 -26.51 21.90
C LEU A 26 -50.14 -25.10 22.47
N LEU A 27 -49.62 -25.01 23.70
CA LEU A 27 -49.01 -23.79 24.20
C LEU A 27 -47.82 -23.49 23.29
N LEU A 28 -48.06 -22.66 22.28
CA LEU A 28 -47.00 -21.94 21.60
C LEU A 28 -46.41 -20.97 22.62
N VAL A 29 -45.47 -21.47 23.43
CA VAL A 29 -44.65 -20.64 24.28
C VAL A 29 -43.77 -19.83 23.33
N VAL A 30 -44.25 -18.64 22.95
CA VAL A 30 -43.42 -17.62 22.34
C VAL A 30 -42.48 -17.14 23.44
N VAL A 31 -41.37 -17.86 23.59
CA VAL A 31 -40.22 -17.38 24.36
C VAL A 31 -39.69 -16.19 23.57
N VAL A 32 -40.12 -14.98 23.94
CA VAL A 32 -39.45 -13.76 23.51
C VAL A 32 -38.12 -13.74 24.24
N THR A 33 -37.12 -14.40 23.65
CA THR A 33 -35.73 -14.26 24.09
C THR A 33 -35.33 -12.82 23.84
N ALA A 34 -35.16 -12.05 24.92
CA ALA A 34 -34.63 -10.70 24.85
C ALA A 34 -33.17 -10.78 24.36
N VAL A 35 -32.98 -10.56 23.05
CA VAL A 35 -31.65 -10.45 22.46
C VAL A 35 -31.01 -9.21 23.07
N SER A 36 -29.97 -9.42 23.88
CA SER A 36 -29.24 -8.33 24.51
C SER A 36 -28.14 -7.88 23.56
N ALA A 37 -27.97 -6.59 23.33
CA ALA A 37 -26.94 -6.10 22.43
C ALA A 37 -26.11 -4.99 23.10
N PHE A 38 -24.86 -4.84 22.65
CA PHE A 38 -23.97 -3.78 23.14
C PHE A 38 -23.19 -3.15 21.99
N ALA A 39 -22.76 -1.90 22.19
CA ALA A 39 -21.95 -1.16 21.23
C ALA A 39 -20.48 -1.59 21.30
N TYR A 40 -19.93 -2.08 20.18
CA TYR A 40 -18.53 -2.44 20.01
C TYR A 40 -17.87 -1.52 18.98
N THR A 41 -16.78 -0.84 19.34
CA THR A 41 -15.98 -0.08 18.38
C THR A 41 -14.96 -1.01 17.72
N VAL A 42 -15.06 -1.17 16.40
CA VAL A 42 -14.17 -2.01 15.58
C VAL A 42 -12.72 -1.57 15.73
N GLN A 43 -11.83 -2.52 16.03
CA GLN A 43 -10.40 -2.28 16.24
C GLN A 43 -9.57 -2.70 15.00
N TYR A 44 -8.29 -2.31 14.99
CA TYR A 44 -7.37 -2.73 13.94
C TYR A 44 -7.23 -4.27 13.91
N GLY A 45 -7.45 -4.86 12.73
CA GLY A 45 -7.39 -6.30 12.51
C GLY A 45 -8.67 -7.08 12.84
N ASP A 46 -9.75 -6.41 13.24
CA ASP A 46 -11.05 -7.06 13.36
C ASP A 46 -11.70 -7.38 12.00
N THR A 47 -12.54 -8.40 12.02
CA THR A 47 -13.48 -8.78 10.96
C THR A 47 -14.82 -9.09 11.63
N LEU A 48 -15.94 -9.05 10.90
CA LEU A 48 -17.21 -9.50 11.47
C LEU A 48 -17.13 -10.95 12.00
N PHE A 49 -16.29 -11.80 11.39
CA PHE A 49 -16.05 -13.16 11.86
C PHE A 49 -15.29 -13.22 13.19
N SER A 50 -14.23 -12.44 13.38
CA SER A 50 -13.48 -12.40 14.65
C SER A 50 -14.31 -11.78 15.77
N ILE A 51 -15.11 -10.77 15.47
CA ILE A 51 -16.06 -10.14 16.41
C ILE A 51 -17.18 -11.13 16.78
N ALA A 52 -17.82 -11.77 15.79
CA ALA A 52 -18.85 -12.78 16.01
C ALA A 52 -18.36 -13.90 16.93
N ARG A 53 -17.18 -14.45 16.65
CA ARG A 53 -16.54 -15.48 17.47
C ARG A 53 -16.16 -14.98 18.87
N ARG A 54 -15.73 -13.72 19.01
CA ARG A 54 -15.34 -13.11 20.30
C ARG A 54 -16.53 -12.93 21.23
N TYR A 55 -17.73 -12.67 20.69
CA TYR A 55 -18.94 -12.35 21.46
C TYR A 55 -20.06 -13.40 21.32
N ASN A 56 -19.68 -14.66 21.05
CA ASN A 56 -20.58 -15.82 20.95
C ASN A 56 -21.83 -15.58 20.08
N THR A 57 -21.65 -14.91 18.94
CA THR A 57 -22.73 -14.55 18.01
C THR A 57 -22.35 -14.94 16.58
N THR A 58 -23.17 -14.58 15.60
CA THR A 58 -22.93 -14.89 14.18
C THR A 58 -22.68 -13.64 13.35
N VAL A 59 -21.92 -13.79 12.26
CA VAL A 59 -21.73 -12.72 11.27
C VAL A 59 -23.08 -12.24 10.74
N SER A 60 -24.02 -13.16 10.47
CA SER A 60 -25.36 -12.80 10.00
C SER A 60 -26.18 -12.02 11.03
N ALA A 61 -26.04 -12.31 12.33
CA ALA A 61 -26.70 -11.54 13.39
C ALA A 61 -26.14 -10.11 13.47
N ILE A 62 -24.82 -9.94 13.43
CA ILE A 62 -24.19 -8.59 13.44
C ILE A 62 -24.57 -7.81 12.18
N VAL A 63 -24.55 -8.45 11.00
CA VAL A 63 -24.98 -7.84 9.73
C VAL A 63 -26.42 -7.36 9.80
N ALA A 64 -27.33 -8.19 10.31
CA ALA A 64 -28.75 -7.86 10.43
C ALA A 64 -29.00 -6.72 11.43
N ALA A 65 -28.33 -6.73 12.59
CA ALA A 65 -28.47 -5.68 13.59
C ALA A 65 -27.95 -4.31 13.10
N ASN A 66 -26.90 -4.30 12.28
CA ASN A 66 -26.24 -3.07 11.82
C ASN A 66 -26.59 -2.65 10.39
N ASN A 67 -27.51 -3.36 9.72
CA ASN A 67 -27.86 -3.15 8.31
C ASN A 67 -26.64 -3.10 7.36
N ILE A 68 -25.61 -3.93 7.62
CA ILE A 68 -24.33 -3.87 6.89
C ILE A 68 -24.52 -4.38 5.45
N PRO A 69 -24.32 -3.55 4.39
CA PRO A 69 -24.55 -3.98 3.02
C PRO A 69 -23.53 -5.00 2.50
N ASN A 70 -22.30 -4.98 3.06
CA ASN A 70 -21.23 -5.90 2.71
C ASN A 70 -20.60 -6.50 3.98
N PRO A 71 -20.88 -7.78 4.31
CA PRO A 71 -20.36 -8.44 5.51
C PRO A 71 -18.82 -8.54 5.61
N ASN A 72 -18.10 -8.28 4.51
CA ASN A 72 -16.63 -8.29 4.47
C ASN A 72 -16.01 -6.89 4.65
N LEU A 73 -16.82 -5.85 4.82
CA LEU A 73 -16.37 -4.46 4.92
C LEU A 73 -16.87 -3.81 6.22
N ILE A 74 -15.94 -3.62 7.16
CA ILE A 74 -16.11 -2.82 8.37
C ILE A 74 -14.90 -1.90 8.54
N TYR A 75 -15.11 -0.72 9.13
CA TYR A 75 -14.07 0.30 9.29
C TYR A 75 -13.57 0.36 10.73
N VAL A 76 -12.27 0.57 10.94
CA VAL A 76 -11.74 0.84 12.29
C VAL A 76 -12.39 2.11 12.85
N GLY A 77 -12.84 2.07 14.09
CA GLY A 77 -13.64 3.14 14.69
C GLY A 77 -15.15 3.06 14.42
N GLN A 78 -15.61 2.19 13.52
CA GLN A 78 -17.05 1.92 13.34
C GLN A 78 -17.63 1.33 14.62
N VAL A 79 -18.74 1.89 15.09
CA VAL A 79 -19.51 1.31 16.19
C VAL A 79 -20.50 0.31 15.62
N LEU A 80 -20.43 -0.93 16.10
CA LEU A 80 -21.32 -2.03 15.76
C LEU A 80 -22.16 -2.43 16.97
N GLU A 81 -23.47 -2.57 16.79
CA GLU A 81 -24.35 -3.26 17.72
C GLU A 81 -24.10 -4.78 17.63
N ILE A 82 -23.60 -5.39 18.69
CA ILE A 82 -23.27 -6.83 18.72
C ILE A 82 -24.37 -7.56 19.47
N PRO A 83 -25.21 -8.38 18.80
CA PRO A 83 -26.25 -9.15 19.47
C PRO A 83 -25.62 -10.32 20.23
N THR A 84 -26.00 -10.50 21.49
CA THR A 84 -25.59 -11.59 22.37
C THR A 84 -26.81 -12.34 22.93
N ASP A 85 -26.58 -13.55 23.41
CA ASP A 85 -27.58 -14.42 24.06
C ASP A 85 -27.86 -14.04 25.53
N GLY A 86 -27.41 -12.86 25.97
CA GLY A 86 -27.49 -12.42 27.36
C GLY A 86 -26.35 -12.92 28.24
N SER A 87 -25.38 -13.69 27.71
CA SER A 87 -24.11 -13.90 28.39
C SER A 87 -23.31 -12.59 28.47
N PRO A 88 -22.69 -12.26 29.62
CA PRO A 88 -21.86 -11.07 29.72
C PRO A 88 -20.65 -11.22 28.77
N PRO A 89 -20.26 -10.15 28.05
CA PRO A 89 -19.12 -10.22 27.14
C PRO A 89 -17.87 -10.64 27.92
N PRO A 90 -17.01 -11.52 27.36
CA PRO A 90 -15.75 -11.84 28.00
C PRO A 90 -14.98 -10.55 28.30
N GLN A 91 -14.77 -10.28 29.58
CA GLN A 91 -13.95 -9.16 30.02
C GLN A 91 -12.59 -9.27 29.30
N PRO A 92 -11.96 -8.16 28.85
CA PRO A 92 -10.67 -8.21 28.15
C PRO A 92 -9.55 -8.71 29.08
N THR A 93 -9.51 -10.02 29.26
CA THR A 93 -8.35 -10.75 29.74
C THR A 93 -7.42 -10.89 28.53
N THR A 94 -6.36 -10.10 28.51
CA THR A 94 -5.14 -10.50 27.82
C THR A 94 -4.84 -11.94 28.23
N PRO A 95 -4.78 -12.92 27.31
CA PRO A 95 -4.40 -14.26 27.68
C PRO A 95 -3.04 -14.19 28.37
N PRO A 96 -2.87 -14.77 29.57
CA PRO A 96 -1.54 -14.97 30.13
C PRO A 96 -0.69 -15.69 29.07
N PRO A 97 0.62 -15.43 28.97
CA PRO A 97 1.48 -16.20 28.08
C PRO A 97 1.35 -17.68 28.42
N GLY A 98 0.61 -18.42 27.59
CA GLY A 98 0.51 -19.86 27.74
C GLY A 98 1.91 -20.46 27.60
N PRO A 99 2.29 -21.48 28.39
CA PRO A 99 3.61 -22.07 28.30
C PRO A 99 3.91 -22.45 26.86
N GLN A 100 4.90 -21.79 26.27
CA GLN A 100 5.38 -22.11 24.94
C GLN A 100 5.83 -23.58 24.95
N PRO A 101 5.22 -24.48 24.16
CA PRO A 101 5.74 -25.82 24.03
C PRO A 101 7.10 -25.67 23.32
N THR A 102 8.20 -25.85 24.06
CA THR A 102 9.53 -25.98 23.49
C THR A 102 9.61 -27.37 22.85
N PRO A 103 9.59 -27.50 21.50
CA PRO A 103 9.80 -28.79 20.87
C PRO A 103 11.29 -29.15 20.99
N PRO A 104 11.66 -30.43 21.08
CA PRO A 104 13.05 -30.84 20.99
C PRO A 104 13.67 -30.40 19.65
N PRO A 105 14.96 -30.05 19.58
CA PRO A 105 15.61 -29.72 18.31
C PRO A 105 15.54 -30.91 17.33
N GLY A 106 14.90 -30.70 16.17
CA GLY A 106 14.88 -31.67 15.05
C GLY A 106 13.66 -32.59 14.95
N GLY A 107 12.57 -32.34 15.68
CA GLY A 107 11.33 -33.13 15.57
C GLY A 107 10.42 -32.69 14.41
N THR A 108 9.55 -33.59 13.92
CA THR A 108 8.40 -33.23 13.06
C THR A 108 7.10 -33.29 13.87
N ILE A 109 6.25 -32.26 13.77
CA ILE A 109 4.91 -32.22 14.37
C ILE A 109 3.87 -32.44 13.29
N THR A 110 2.88 -33.29 13.54
CA THR A 110 1.72 -33.46 12.65
C THR A 110 0.65 -32.42 12.98
N TYR A 111 0.22 -31.64 11.98
CA TYR A 111 -0.80 -30.59 12.13
C TYR A 111 -1.98 -30.80 11.17
N VAL A 112 -3.20 -30.77 11.70
CA VAL A 112 -4.42 -30.79 10.87
C VAL A 112 -4.79 -29.35 10.51
N VAL A 113 -4.75 -29.04 9.22
CA VAL A 113 -5.11 -27.73 8.65
C VAL A 113 -6.53 -27.36 9.04
N GLN A 114 -6.70 -26.21 9.68
CA GLN A 114 -7.99 -25.67 10.08
C GLN A 114 -8.59 -24.78 8.99
N ARG A 115 -9.90 -24.55 9.04
CA ARG A 115 -10.57 -23.65 8.09
C ARG A 115 -10.04 -22.22 8.27
N GLY A 116 -9.36 -21.71 7.25
CA GLY A 116 -8.73 -20.38 7.25
C GLY A 116 -7.21 -20.39 7.44
N ASP A 117 -6.59 -21.55 7.62
CA ASP A 117 -5.13 -21.66 7.63
C ASP A 117 -4.53 -21.50 6.22
N THR A 118 -3.30 -20.98 6.19
CA THR A 118 -2.38 -21.00 5.04
C THR A 118 -1.05 -21.61 5.44
N LEU A 119 -0.25 -22.14 4.50
CA LEU A 119 1.10 -22.64 4.81
C LEU A 119 1.98 -21.59 5.50
N SER A 120 1.82 -20.31 5.20
CA SER A 120 2.57 -19.22 5.84
C SER A 120 2.10 -18.93 7.28
N SER A 121 0.81 -19.03 7.57
CA SER A 121 0.30 -18.93 8.95
C SER A 121 0.76 -20.10 9.82
N ILE A 122 0.77 -21.32 9.25
CA ILE A 122 1.25 -22.56 9.90
C ILE A 122 2.76 -22.49 10.12
N ALA A 123 3.54 -22.12 9.09
CA ALA A 123 5.00 -21.98 9.19
C ALA A 123 5.41 -21.05 10.33
N ARG A 124 4.79 -19.87 10.42
CA ARG A 124 4.99 -18.90 11.50
C ARG A 124 4.59 -19.47 12.87
N ARG A 125 3.45 -20.17 12.96
CA ARG A 125 2.93 -20.76 14.21
C ARG A 125 3.88 -21.81 14.81
N PHE A 126 4.63 -22.54 13.97
CA PHE A 126 5.49 -23.64 14.40
C PHE A 126 7.00 -23.37 14.24
N GLY A 127 7.40 -22.12 13.95
CA GLY A 127 8.81 -21.73 13.85
C GLY A 127 9.57 -22.42 12.70
N THR A 128 8.94 -22.53 11.54
CA THR A 128 9.48 -23.19 10.34
C THR A 128 9.24 -22.36 9.08
N THR A 129 9.58 -22.90 7.90
CA THR A 129 9.40 -22.22 6.61
C THR A 129 8.34 -22.90 5.74
N VAL A 130 7.70 -22.13 4.85
CA VAL A 130 6.76 -22.68 3.85
C VAL A 130 7.47 -23.72 2.98
N SER A 131 8.70 -23.47 2.54
CA SER A 131 9.51 -24.41 1.77
C SER A 131 9.80 -25.73 2.51
N ALA A 132 10.08 -25.68 3.82
CA ALA A 132 10.28 -26.89 4.62
C ALA A 132 8.98 -27.71 4.75
N ILE A 133 7.82 -27.05 4.94
CA ILE A 133 6.52 -27.75 4.94
C ILE A 133 6.20 -28.32 3.55
N VAL A 134 6.44 -27.57 2.47
CA VAL A 134 6.22 -28.02 1.08
C VAL A 134 7.05 -29.25 0.77
N ALA A 135 8.35 -29.24 1.11
CA ALA A 135 9.25 -30.37 0.92
C ALA A 135 8.85 -31.58 1.78
N ALA A 136 8.53 -31.37 3.06
CA ALA A 136 8.13 -32.45 3.97
C ALA A 136 6.79 -33.13 3.60
N ASN A 137 5.95 -32.48 2.78
CA ASN A 137 4.63 -32.97 2.39
C ASN A 137 4.46 -33.18 0.88
N ASN A 138 5.52 -33.01 0.07
CA ASN A 138 5.49 -33.07 -1.40
C ASN A 138 4.37 -32.21 -2.03
N ILE A 139 4.13 -31.01 -1.51
CA ILE A 139 3.02 -30.14 -1.94
C ILE A 139 3.34 -29.50 -3.30
N ALA A 140 2.66 -29.95 -4.36
CA ALA A 140 2.84 -29.42 -5.71
C ALA A 140 2.43 -27.95 -5.87
N ASN A 141 1.45 -27.46 -5.09
CA ASN A 141 1.02 -26.06 -5.08
C ASN A 141 1.00 -25.49 -3.65
N PRO A 142 2.02 -24.71 -3.23
CA PRO A 142 2.12 -24.14 -1.89
C PRO A 142 0.95 -23.22 -1.48
N ASN A 143 0.16 -22.74 -2.44
CA ASN A 143 -0.98 -21.85 -2.21
C ASN A 143 -2.32 -22.59 -2.04
N LEU A 144 -2.32 -23.93 -2.17
CA LEU A 144 -3.53 -24.75 -2.11
C LEU A 144 -3.40 -25.82 -1.03
N ILE A 145 -4.05 -25.57 0.11
CA ILE A 145 -4.25 -26.55 1.19
C ILE A 145 -5.72 -26.60 1.58
N TYR A 146 -6.17 -27.75 2.08
CA TYR A 146 -7.58 -28.00 2.40
C TYR A 146 -7.78 -28.10 3.92
N ALA A 147 -8.90 -27.58 4.43
CA ALA A 147 -9.29 -27.82 5.81
C ALA A 147 -9.49 -29.33 6.04
N GLY A 148 -8.90 -29.86 7.12
CA GLY A 148 -8.81 -31.31 7.39
C GLY A 148 -7.58 -31.99 6.78
N GLN A 149 -6.81 -31.33 5.92
CA GLN A 149 -5.53 -31.86 5.41
C GLN A 149 -4.54 -32.03 6.57
N VAL A 150 -3.84 -33.16 6.60
CA VAL A 150 -2.80 -33.44 7.59
C VAL A 150 -1.45 -33.07 7.00
N LEU A 151 -0.68 -32.23 7.71
CA LEU A 151 0.64 -31.76 7.31
C LEU A 151 1.71 -32.16 8.33
N ILE A 152 2.85 -32.65 7.82
CA ILE A 152 4.10 -32.83 8.55
C ILE A 152 4.79 -31.46 8.64
N ILE A 153 4.96 -30.93 9.84
CA ILE A 153 5.56 -29.64 10.09
C ILE A 153 6.96 -29.86 10.70
N PRO A 154 8.06 -29.61 9.96
CA PRO A 154 9.41 -29.71 10.52
C PRO A 154 9.61 -28.64 11.59
N THR A 155 9.93 -29.04 12.82
CA THR A 155 10.25 -28.14 13.92
C THR A 155 11.74 -28.21 14.26
N GLY A 156 12.36 -27.06 14.52
CA GLY A 156 13.82 -26.99 14.67
C GLY A 156 14.59 -26.86 13.35
N SER A 157 13.92 -26.74 12.19
CA SER A 157 14.52 -26.11 11.01
C SER A 157 14.57 -24.58 11.19
N THR A 158 15.21 -24.14 12.28
CA THR A 158 15.63 -22.75 12.42
C THR A 158 16.54 -22.42 11.26
N GLN A 159 16.25 -21.32 10.57
CA GLN A 159 17.14 -20.72 9.59
C GLN A 159 18.59 -20.72 10.15
N PRO A 160 19.55 -21.38 9.50
CA PRO A 160 20.95 -21.17 9.83
C PRO A 160 21.22 -19.67 9.70
N PRO A 161 21.85 -19.01 10.70
CA PRO A 161 22.24 -17.62 10.52
C PRO A 161 23.12 -17.55 9.25
N PRO A 162 22.87 -16.61 8.33
CA PRO A 162 23.68 -16.48 7.13
C PRO A 162 25.16 -16.41 7.50
N PRO A 163 26.07 -17.16 6.83
CA PRO A 163 27.48 -17.07 7.10
C PRO A 163 27.99 -15.64 6.86
N GLY A 164 28.18 -14.88 7.93
CA GLY A 164 28.92 -13.62 7.94
C GLY A 164 28.42 -12.51 7.01
N SER A 165 27.12 -12.18 7.01
CA SER A 165 26.68 -10.88 6.46
C SER A 165 26.66 -9.83 7.56
N THR A 166 27.81 -9.20 7.83
CA THR A 166 27.80 -7.76 8.14
C THR A 166 26.95 -7.06 7.08
N PRO A 167 26.08 -6.10 7.43
CA PRO A 167 25.40 -5.29 6.42
C PRO A 167 26.45 -4.77 5.43
N PRO A 168 26.21 -4.83 4.11
CA PRO A 168 27.10 -4.16 3.17
C PRO A 168 27.21 -2.70 3.64
N PRO A 169 28.43 -2.13 3.70
CA PRO A 169 28.61 -0.78 4.19
C PRO A 169 27.67 0.14 3.39
N PRO A 170 26.99 1.10 4.05
CA PRO A 170 26.12 2.02 3.33
C PRO A 170 26.95 2.66 2.20
N PRO A 171 26.39 2.80 0.98
CA PRO A 171 27.12 3.41 -0.12
C PRO A 171 27.68 4.76 0.35
N PRO A 172 28.91 5.12 -0.04
CA PRO A 172 29.58 6.31 0.47
C PRO A 172 28.66 7.51 0.33
N SER A 173 28.59 8.32 1.40
CA SER A 173 27.56 9.34 1.58
C SER A 173 27.71 10.51 0.59
N SER A 174 27.33 10.25 -0.64
CA SER A 174 26.67 11.25 -1.48
C SER A 174 25.52 11.84 -0.67
N GLY A 175 25.41 13.17 -0.69
CA GLY A 175 24.39 13.90 0.04
C GLY A 175 22.99 13.62 -0.51
N PHE A 176 22.05 14.49 -0.15
CA PHE A 176 20.82 14.61 -0.90
C PHE A 176 21.12 14.97 -2.36
N GLU A 177 20.40 14.37 -3.31
CA GLU A 177 20.56 14.63 -4.74
C GLU A 177 19.23 14.99 -5.40
N LEU A 178 19.29 15.72 -6.51
CA LEU A 178 18.12 16.24 -7.22
C LEU A 178 18.17 15.81 -8.69
N GLY A 179 17.01 15.48 -9.24
CA GLY A 179 16.84 15.20 -10.65
C GLY A 179 15.49 15.62 -11.18
N GLY A 180 15.24 15.30 -12.45
CA GLY A 180 13.95 15.49 -13.08
C GLY A 180 13.62 14.37 -14.06
N GLN A 181 12.34 14.08 -14.24
CA GLN A 181 11.88 13.14 -15.25
C GLN A 181 11.80 13.84 -16.61
N THR A 182 12.46 13.27 -17.62
CA THR A 182 12.55 13.81 -18.98
C THR A 182 12.69 12.68 -20.00
N PHE A 183 12.37 12.94 -21.27
CA PHE A 183 12.56 12.00 -22.36
C PHE A 183 13.93 12.12 -23.05
N ASN A 184 14.66 13.23 -22.91
CA ASN A 184 15.91 13.47 -23.63
C ASN A 184 16.76 14.59 -22.98
N MET A 185 18.02 14.75 -23.43
CA MET A 185 18.97 15.71 -22.85
C MET A 185 18.84 17.15 -23.40
N GLY A 186 17.79 17.49 -24.14
CA GLY A 186 17.60 18.81 -24.75
C GLY A 186 17.58 19.95 -23.72
N ASN A 187 17.00 19.72 -22.55
CA ASN A 187 16.92 20.70 -21.46
C ASN A 187 18.06 20.60 -20.41
N ARG A 188 19.15 19.87 -20.70
CA ARG A 188 20.25 19.60 -19.75
C ARG A 188 20.81 20.86 -19.06
N ALA A 189 20.90 21.98 -19.78
CA ALA A 189 21.44 23.23 -19.23
C ALA A 189 20.51 23.85 -18.18
N ARG A 190 19.18 23.76 -18.38
CA ARG A 190 18.17 24.18 -17.40
C ARG A 190 18.12 23.24 -16.20
N MET A 191 18.30 21.94 -16.42
CA MET A 191 18.42 20.97 -15.32
C MET A 191 19.66 21.25 -14.46
N GLN A 192 20.82 21.50 -15.07
CA GLN A 192 22.04 21.91 -14.37
C GLN A 192 21.88 23.26 -13.66
N GLU A 193 21.23 24.24 -14.30
CA GLU A 193 20.83 25.51 -13.67
C GLU A 193 19.96 25.28 -12.44
N ALA A 194 19.01 24.34 -12.47
CA ALA A 194 18.17 23.94 -11.34
C ALA A 194 18.91 23.15 -10.24
N GLY A 195 20.20 22.84 -10.42
CA GLY A 195 20.97 22.02 -9.48
C GLY A 195 20.70 20.51 -9.59
N MET A 196 20.10 20.04 -10.70
CA MET A 196 19.86 18.63 -10.96
C MET A 196 21.13 17.93 -11.44
N ASN A 197 21.39 16.75 -10.92
CA ASN A 197 22.44 15.83 -11.36
C ASN A 197 21.92 14.41 -11.68
N TRP A 198 20.60 14.18 -11.58
CA TRP A 198 19.93 12.95 -12.00
C TRP A 198 18.87 13.20 -13.08
N ILE A 199 18.64 12.19 -13.91
CA ILE A 199 17.42 12.05 -14.72
C ILE A 199 16.63 10.82 -14.28
N LYS A 200 15.28 10.86 -14.39
CA LYS A 200 14.44 9.65 -14.41
C LYS A 200 13.96 9.42 -15.84
N VAL A 201 14.06 8.17 -16.30
CA VAL A 201 13.44 7.70 -17.55
C VAL A 201 12.59 6.49 -17.21
N GLN A 202 11.33 6.50 -17.67
CA GLN A 202 10.42 5.37 -17.50
C GLN A 202 10.45 4.49 -18.75
N HIS A 203 10.71 3.19 -18.56
CA HIS A 203 10.73 2.19 -19.63
C HIS A 203 9.58 1.21 -19.48
N LYS A 204 8.91 0.96 -20.62
CA LYS A 204 7.74 0.09 -20.73
C LYS A 204 8.20 -1.28 -21.26
N TRP A 205 8.38 -2.23 -20.36
CA TRP A 205 8.97 -3.56 -20.59
C TRP A 205 7.97 -4.62 -21.05
N ALA A 206 8.36 -5.45 -22.01
CA ALA A 206 7.62 -6.61 -22.48
C ALA A 206 8.44 -7.92 -22.41
N PRO A 207 7.82 -9.09 -22.16
CA PRO A 207 8.50 -10.38 -22.19
C PRO A 207 9.30 -10.61 -23.49
N GLY A 208 10.53 -11.10 -23.33
CA GLY A 208 11.45 -11.35 -24.45
C GLY A 208 12.27 -10.14 -24.93
N GLN A 209 12.06 -8.94 -24.38
CA GLN A 209 12.86 -7.75 -24.72
C GLN A 209 14.31 -7.88 -24.22
N SER A 210 15.29 -7.52 -25.05
CA SER A 210 16.71 -7.43 -24.63
C SER A 210 16.93 -6.19 -23.74
N PRO A 211 17.73 -6.27 -22.65
CA PRO A 211 18.13 -5.10 -21.86
C PRO A 211 18.88 -4.05 -22.69
N ASP A 212 19.58 -4.43 -23.77
CA ASP A 212 20.44 -3.55 -24.58
C ASP A 212 19.71 -2.32 -25.14
N ILE A 213 18.37 -2.38 -25.25
CA ILE A 213 17.54 -1.23 -25.64
C ILE A 213 17.73 -0.01 -24.73
N LEU A 214 18.17 -0.21 -23.48
CA LEU A 214 18.45 0.84 -22.51
C LEU A 214 19.90 1.30 -22.48
N ALA A 215 20.82 0.63 -23.20
CA ALA A 215 22.24 1.01 -23.21
C ALA A 215 22.46 2.44 -23.73
N GLY A 216 21.73 2.84 -24.78
CA GLY A 216 21.81 4.19 -25.35
C GLY A 216 21.43 5.29 -24.35
N VAL A 217 20.28 5.15 -23.67
CA VAL A 217 19.80 6.19 -22.73
C VAL A 217 20.66 6.28 -21.47
N ILE A 218 21.26 5.16 -21.02
CA ILE A 218 22.24 5.17 -19.93
C ILE A 218 23.50 5.95 -20.36
N GLN A 219 24.06 5.60 -21.52
CA GLN A 219 25.27 6.24 -22.04
C GLN A 219 25.04 7.73 -22.33
N ASP A 220 23.87 8.11 -22.85
CA ASP A 220 23.51 9.51 -23.10
C ASP A 220 23.41 10.32 -21.80
N ALA A 221 22.85 9.76 -20.72
CA ALA A 221 22.83 10.42 -19.42
C ALA A 221 24.25 10.68 -18.91
N HIS A 222 25.09 9.64 -18.87
CA HIS A 222 26.48 9.73 -18.39
C HIS A 222 27.33 10.69 -19.24
N ASN A 223 27.18 10.64 -20.57
CA ASN A 223 27.85 11.56 -21.50
C ASN A 223 27.48 13.03 -21.28
N ASN A 224 26.29 13.31 -20.75
CA ASN A 224 25.82 14.66 -20.42
C ASN A 224 26.07 15.05 -18.95
N GLY A 225 26.78 14.21 -18.18
CA GLY A 225 27.12 14.46 -16.77
C GLY A 225 25.99 14.20 -15.78
N PHE A 226 24.96 13.43 -16.19
CA PHE A 226 23.84 13.04 -15.35
C PHE A 226 23.95 11.58 -14.92
N LYS A 227 23.50 11.31 -13.70
CA LYS A 227 23.16 9.97 -13.23
C LYS A 227 21.77 9.58 -13.75
N ILE A 228 21.53 8.28 -13.94
CA ILE A 228 20.24 7.78 -14.46
C ILE A 228 19.50 6.86 -13.48
N LEU A 229 18.24 7.21 -13.21
CA LEU A 229 17.23 6.34 -12.65
C LEU A 229 16.37 5.76 -13.78
N LEU A 230 16.35 4.43 -13.91
CA LEU A 230 15.44 3.72 -14.81
C LEU A 230 14.24 3.18 -14.02
N SER A 231 13.04 3.67 -14.31
CA SER A 231 11.79 3.14 -13.76
C SER A 231 11.18 2.15 -14.75
N ILE A 232 11.13 0.86 -14.39
CA ILE A 232 10.85 -0.22 -15.36
C ILE A 232 9.51 -0.87 -15.04
N THR A 233 8.50 -0.66 -15.89
CA THR A 233 7.08 -1.03 -15.67
C THR A 233 6.55 -1.85 -16.84
N GLY A 234 5.34 -2.43 -16.75
CA GLY A 234 4.76 -3.24 -17.81
C GLY A 234 4.43 -2.44 -19.08
N ALA A 235 4.66 -3.03 -20.27
CA ALA A 235 4.42 -2.40 -21.56
C ALA A 235 2.95 -2.21 -21.94
N GLN A 236 2.03 -2.88 -21.24
CA GLN A 236 0.59 -2.72 -21.41
C GLN A 236 -0.02 -2.29 -20.08
N THR A 237 -0.90 -1.31 -20.14
CA THR A 237 -1.82 -0.97 -19.05
C THR A 237 -2.73 -2.18 -18.80
N TYR A 238 -2.97 -2.52 -17.55
CA TYR A 238 -3.66 -3.75 -17.20
C TYR A 238 -5.17 -3.69 -17.53
N PRO A 239 -5.80 -4.85 -17.87
CA PRO A 239 -5.22 -6.20 -17.93
C PRO A 239 -4.66 -6.61 -19.33
N PRO A 240 -3.41 -7.10 -19.43
CA PRO A 240 -2.94 -7.91 -20.55
C PRO A 240 -3.45 -9.36 -20.43
N PRO A 241 -3.40 -10.17 -21.50
CA PRO A 241 -3.99 -11.52 -21.53
C PRO A 241 -3.31 -12.55 -20.60
N ASN A 242 -2.10 -12.29 -20.12
CA ASN A 242 -1.35 -13.13 -19.19
C ASN A 242 -0.92 -12.28 -17.99
N GLY A 243 -0.90 -12.86 -16.78
CA GLY A 243 -0.39 -12.15 -15.59
C GLY A 243 1.09 -11.78 -15.69
N ILE A 244 1.62 -11.06 -14.69
CA ILE A 244 3.01 -10.60 -14.68
C ILE A 244 3.99 -11.78 -14.83
N ASP A 245 4.80 -11.76 -15.88
CA ASP A 245 5.98 -12.63 -16.00
C ASP A 245 7.11 -12.11 -15.10
N PHE A 246 7.01 -12.46 -13.81
CA PHE A 246 7.99 -12.10 -12.80
C PHE A 246 9.41 -12.57 -13.15
N ASN A 247 9.54 -13.77 -13.74
CA ASN A 247 10.85 -14.34 -14.08
C ASN A 247 11.48 -13.61 -15.26
N GLY A 248 10.72 -13.32 -16.32
CA GLY A 248 11.18 -12.50 -17.44
C GLY A 248 11.58 -11.10 -16.99
N TYR A 249 10.77 -10.46 -16.14
CA TYR A 249 11.06 -9.14 -15.60
C TYR A 249 12.35 -9.11 -14.78
N VAL A 250 12.52 -10.06 -13.85
CA VAL A 250 13.74 -10.18 -13.01
C VAL A 250 14.98 -10.45 -13.86
N ASN A 251 14.86 -11.30 -14.89
CA ASN A 251 15.96 -11.53 -15.85
C ASN A 251 16.30 -10.27 -16.66
N PHE A 252 15.31 -9.46 -17.04
CA PHE A 252 15.50 -8.20 -17.75
C PHE A 252 16.23 -7.17 -16.87
N VAL A 253 15.73 -6.86 -15.66
CA VAL A 253 16.37 -5.85 -14.79
C VAL A 253 17.76 -6.27 -14.32
N ARG A 254 18.03 -7.58 -14.20
CA ARG A 254 19.40 -8.10 -14.03
C ARG A 254 20.31 -7.73 -15.21
N GLY A 255 19.81 -7.92 -16.43
CA GLY A 255 20.53 -7.52 -17.65
C GLY A 255 20.77 -6.02 -17.72
N VAL A 256 19.76 -5.21 -17.36
CA VAL A 256 19.88 -3.75 -17.30
C VAL A 256 20.93 -3.32 -16.26
N ALA A 257 21.02 -3.99 -15.11
CA ALA A 257 22.07 -3.70 -14.12
C ALA A 257 23.51 -3.94 -14.63
N ALA A 258 23.70 -4.85 -15.59
CA ALA A 258 24.99 -5.07 -16.24
C ALA A 258 25.39 -3.91 -17.19
N LEU A 259 24.43 -3.12 -17.67
CA LEU A 259 24.66 -1.90 -18.46
C LEU A 259 25.09 -0.70 -17.59
N GLY A 260 25.02 -0.83 -16.26
CA GLY A 260 25.54 0.14 -15.30
C GLY A 260 24.73 1.44 -15.09
N PRO A 261 23.39 1.45 -15.06
CA PRO A 261 22.65 2.62 -14.58
C PRO A 261 22.95 2.90 -13.10
N ASP A 262 22.83 4.15 -12.67
CA ASP A 262 23.06 4.51 -11.26
C ASP A 262 21.95 3.98 -10.34
N ALA A 263 20.70 3.90 -10.83
CA ALA A 263 19.57 3.35 -10.09
C ALA A 263 18.54 2.66 -11.00
N ILE A 264 17.84 1.68 -10.43
CA ILE A 264 16.66 1.06 -11.02
C ILE A 264 15.51 1.11 -9.99
N GLU A 265 14.37 1.66 -10.40
CA GLU A 265 13.10 1.57 -9.67
C GLU A 265 12.32 0.34 -10.17
N ILE A 266 11.97 -0.53 -9.22
CA ILE A 266 11.34 -1.83 -9.47
C ILE A 266 9.83 -1.66 -9.56
N TRP A 267 9.31 -1.53 -10.78
CA TRP A 267 7.92 -1.21 -11.10
C TRP A 267 7.51 0.23 -10.78
N ASN A 268 6.27 0.58 -11.12
CA ASN A 268 5.65 1.88 -10.88
C ASN A 268 4.18 1.65 -10.53
N GLU A 269 3.69 2.26 -9.46
CA GLU A 269 2.27 2.31 -9.09
C GLU A 269 1.58 0.93 -9.00
N GLN A 270 2.29 -0.06 -8.46
CA GLN A 270 1.84 -1.46 -8.26
C GLN A 270 0.61 -1.65 -7.32
N ASN A 271 0.02 -0.56 -6.85
CA ASN A 271 -1.18 -0.52 -6.01
C ASN A 271 -2.47 -0.16 -6.76
N ILE A 272 -2.40 0.11 -8.07
CA ILE A 272 -3.57 0.34 -8.94
C ILE A 272 -3.64 -0.67 -10.10
N ASP A 273 -4.86 -0.97 -10.55
CA ASP A 273 -5.13 -1.93 -11.61
C ASP A 273 -4.83 -1.43 -13.03
N PHE A 274 -4.32 -0.21 -13.15
CA PHE A 274 -3.77 0.35 -14.39
C PHE A 274 -2.35 -0.15 -14.66
N GLU A 275 -1.50 -0.28 -13.62
CA GLU A 275 -0.13 -0.78 -13.71
C GLU A 275 0.05 -2.19 -13.11
N TRP A 276 -0.99 -2.79 -12.52
CA TRP A 276 -0.95 -4.14 -11.93
C TRP A 276 -2.21 -4.94 -12.29
N PRO A 277 -2.21 -6.29 -12.35
CA PRO A 277 -3.43 -7.01 -12.71
C PRO A 277 -4.56 -6.82 -11.68
N ALA A 278 -5.73 -6.42 -12.19
CA ALA A 278 -6.97 -6.25 -11.42
C ALA A 278 -7.28 -7.49 -10.58
N GLY A 279 -7.64 -7.28 -9.30
CA GLY A 279 -7.87 -8.37 -8.34
C GLY A 279 -6.62 -9.14 -7.90
N GLN A 280 -5.42 -8.79 -8.39
CA GLN A 280 -4.14 -9.41 -8.00
C GLN A 280 -3.21 -8.44 -7.26
N ILE A 281 -3.68 -7.20 -6.97
CA ILE A 281 -2.95 -6.18 -6.21
C ILE A 281 -2.59 -6.76 -4.84
N SER A 282 -1.29 -6.94 -4.58
CA SER A 282 -0.80 -7.59 -3.38
C SER A 282 0.64 -7.15 -3.08
N PRO A 283 0.87 -6.37 -2.01
CA PRO A 283 2.22 -5.96 -1.64
C PRO A 283 3.12 -7.15 -1.30
N THR A 284 2.56 -8.23 -0.74
CA THR A 284 3.29 -9.49 -0.49
C THR A 284 3.71 -10.17 -1.79
N SER A 285 2.86 -10.15 -2.84
CA SER A 285 3.22 -10.70 -4.15
C SER A 285 4.33 -9.87 -4.80
N TYR A 286 4.19 -8.55 -4.81
CA TYR A 286 5.22 -7.64 -5.30
C TYR A 286 6.56 -7.84 -4.59
N VAL A 287 6.58 -7.91 -3.25
CA VAL A 287 7.82 -8.10 -2.48
C VAL A 287 8.47 -9.46 -2.77
N ASN A 288 7.71 -10.55 -2.71
CA ASN A 288 8.26 -11.90 -2.80
C ASN A 288 8.60 -12.32 -4.24
N ASN A 289 7.82 -11.89 -5.23
CA ASN A 289 7.94 -12.35 -6.61
C ASN A 289 8.68 -11.36 -7.51
N MET A 290 8.75 -10.07 -7.14
CA MET A 290 9.39 -9.03 -7.96
C MET A 290 10.56 -8.35 -7.23
N LEU A 291 10.32 -7.64 -6.12
CA LEU A 291 11.33 -6.80 -5.47
C LEU A 291 12.50 -7.61 -4.91
N ALA A 292 12.25 -8.66 -4.12
CA ALA A 292 13.32 -9.47 -3.52
C ALA A 292 14.17 -10.22 -4.57
N PRO A 293 13.58 -10.90 -5.58
CA PRO A 293 14.36 -11.50 -6.66
C PRO A 293 15.12 -10.47 -7.50
N ALA A 294 14.51 -9.32 -7.85
CA ALA A 294 15.17 -8.26 -8.60
C ALA A 294 16.35 -7.67 -7.83
N TYR A 295 16.17 -7.31 -6.55
CA TYR A 295 17.24 -6.81 -5.69
C TYR A 295 18.43 -7.77 -5.65
N ASN A 296 18.19 -9.05 -5.38
CA ASN A 296 19.26 -10.05 -5.32
C ASN A 296 19.98 -10.21 -6.67
N ALA A 297 19.24 -10.22 -7.78
CA ALA A 297 19.82 -10.35 -9.11
C ALA A 297 20.64 -9.11 -9.52
N ILE A 298 20.13 -7.91 -9.24
CA ILE A 298 20.81 -6.63 -9.48
C ILE A 298 22.08 -6.56 -8.65
N LYS A 299 22.02 -6.78 -7.32
CA LYS A 299 23.18 -6.69 -6.43
C LYS A 299 24.26 -7.75 -6.72
N THR A 300 23.87 -8.92 -7.22
CA THR A 300 24.82 -9.95 -7.68
C THR A 300 25.53 -9.55 -8.97
N THR A 301 24.83 -8.84 -9.87
CA THR A 301 25.38 -8.43 -11.18
C THR A 301 26.21 -7.15 -11.07
N ASN A 302 25.72 -6.16 -10.33
CA ASN A 302 26.38 -4.87 -10.13
C ASN A 302 25.91 -4.25 -8.80
N ALA A 303 26.71 -4.42 -7.75
CA ALA A 303 26.38 -3.95 -6.40
C ALA A 303 26.23 -2.42 -6.28
N ASN A 304 26.78 -1.65 -7.22
CA ASN A 304 26.73 -0.20 -7.23
C ASN A 304 25.37 0.37 -7.67
N VAL A 305 24.57 -0.41 -8.42
CA VAL A 305 23.22 0.00 -8.87
C VAL A 305 22.32 0.14 -7.65
N MET A 306 21.75 1.33 -7.44
CA MET A 306 20.78 1.54 -6.38
C MET A 306 19.44 0.89 -6.75
N VAL A 307 18.85 0.13 -5.84
CA VAL A 307 17.53 -0.48 -6.01
C VAL A 307 16.52 0.33 -5.23
N ILE A 308 15.60 0.98 -5.94
CA ILE A 308 14.47 1.71 -5.38
C ILE A 308 13.24 0.82 -5.51
N SER A 309 12.45 0.67 -4.45
CA SER A 309 11.14 0.00 -4.59
C SER A 309 10.23 0.83 -5.47
N GLY A 310 9.44 0.23 -6.36
CA GLY A 310 8.40 0.96 -7.10
C GLY A 310 7.52 1.81 -6.18
N ALA A 311 7.29 3.05 -6.57
CA ALA A 311 6.46 3.98 -5.82
C ALA A 311 4.97 3.70 -6.06
N PRO A 312 4.15 3.50 -5.01
CA PRO A 312 2.69 3.44 -5.13
C PRO A 312 2.09 4.78 -5.59
N ALA A 313 1.01 4.72 -6.36
CA ALA A 313 0.18 5.87 -6.72
C ALA A 313 -0.50 6.45 -5.46
N PRO A 314 -0.55 7.77 -5.28
CA PRO A 314 -1.30 8.42 -4.21
C PRO A 314 -2.81 8.38 -4.52
N THR A 315 -3.46 7.23 -4.30
CA THR A 315 -4.80 6.96 -4.84
C THR A 315 -5.92 7.83 -4.26
N GLY A 316 -5.84 8.23 -2.99
CA GLY A 316 -6.95 8.88 -2.28
C GLY A 316 -8.06 7.93 -1.82
N PHE A 317 -8.01 6.64 -2.19
CA PHE A 317 -9.01 5.64 -1.85
C PHE A 317 -8.45 4.20 -1.79
N ASP A 318 -9.18 3.31 -1.13
CA ASP A 318 -8.94 1.88 -1.07
C ASP A 318 -10.25 1.13 -1.35
N ASN A 319 -10.27 0.28 -2.37
CA ASN A 319 -11.39 -0.62 -2.65
C ASN A 319 -10.97 -2.10 -2.68
N GLY A 320 -9.70 -2.41 -2.38
CA GLY A 320 -9.15 -3.75 -2.34
C GLY A 320 -9.06 -4.51 -3.68
N ALA A 321 -9.63 -3.98 -4.77
CA ALA A 321 -9.80 -4.70 -6.04
C ALA A 321 -9.08 -4.03 -7.21
N ASN A 322 -9.36 -2.74 -7.42
CA ASN A 322 -8.83 -1.90 -8.49
C ASN A 322 -7.78 -0.91 -7.96
N ALA A 323 -7.88 -0.53 -6.68
CA ALA A 323 -6.86 0.25 -6.01
C ALA A 323 -6.75 -0.14 -4.53
N TRP A 324 -5.51 -0.17 -4.03
CA TRP A 324 -5.21 -0.16 -2.61
C TRP A 324 -4.64 1.22 -2.26
N SER A 325 -5.09 1.80 -1.14
CA SER A 325 -4.44 2.98 -0.55
C SER A 325 -2.94 2.72 -0.39
N ASP A 326 -2.12 3.70 -0.77
CA ASP A 326 -0.67 3.60 -0.68
C ASP A 326 -0.18 3.42 0.77
N ALA A 327 -0.88 3.97 1.77
CA ALA A 327 -0.63 3.67 3.18
C ALA A 327 -0.79 2.19 3.52
N ARG A 328 -1.87 1.55 3.06
CA ARG A 328 -2.08 0.11 3.25
C ARG A 328 -1.07 -0.71 2.46
N TYR A 329 -0.76 -0.29 1.23
CA TYR A 329 0.18 -0.99 0.38
C TYR A 329 1.60 -0.97 0.96
N ILE A 330 2.07 0.19 1.42
CA ILE A 330 3.42 0.36 1.98
C ILE A 330 3.56 -0.34 3.34
N GLN A 331 2.51 -0.35 4.18
CA GLN A 331 2.45 -1.18 5.39
C GLN A 331 2.53 -2.68 5.05
N GLY A 332 1.84 -3.12 3.99
CA GLY A 332 1.94 -4.49 3.50
C GLY A 332 3.34 -4.84 2.99
N MET A 333 4.03 -3.90 2.32
CA MET A 333 5.43 -4.08 1.90
C MET A 333 6.37 -4.21 3.11
N ALA A 334 6.18 -3.39 4.15
CA ALA A 334 6.92 -3.49 5.40
C ALA A 334 6.68 -4.83 6.10
N ALA A 335 5.43 -5.28 6.20
CA ALA A 335 5.06 -6.58 6.78
C ALA A 335 5.60 -7.78 5.97
N ALA A 336 5.78 -7.63 4.66
CA ALA A 336 6.43 -8.62 3.80
C ALA A 336 7.98 -8.56 3.84
N GLY A 337 8.57 -7.62 4.61
CA GLY A 337 10.02 -7.53 4.81
C GLY A 337 10.78 -6.79 3.71
N ALA A 338 10.12 -5.93 2.92
CA ALA A 338 10.71 -5.21 1.79
C ALA A 338 11.96 -4.38 2.13
N VAL A 339 12.12 -3.96 3.39
CA VAL A 339 13.27 -3.18 3.90
C VAL A 339 14.64 -3.83 3.60
N ASN A 340 14.66 -5.16 3.45
CA ASN A 340 15.86 -5.95 3.14
C ASN A 340 16.21 -5.98 1.65
N TYR A 341 15.30 -5.52 0.78
CA TYR A 341 15.35 -5.69 -0.67
C TYR A 341 15.23 -4.35 -1.43
N MET A 342 15.60 -3.26 -0.78
CA MET A 342 15.72 -1.93 -1.36
C MET A 342 16.82 -1.15 -0.65
N ASP A 343 17.52 -0.28 -1.38
CA ASP A 343 18.39 0.74 -0.80
C ASP A 343 17.57 1.98 -0.38
N CYS A 344 16.45 2.23 -1.08
CA CYS A 344 15.62 3.41 -0.92
C CYS A 344 14.13 3.10 -1.13
N ILE A 345 13.26 3.78 -0.37
CA ILE A 345 11.80 3.66 -0.48
C ILE A 345 11.32 4.60 -1.59
N GLY A 346 10.77 4.07 -2.69
CA GLY A 346 10.16 4.88 -3.74
C GLY A 346 8.83 5.50 -3.29
N VAL A 347 8.63 6.78 -3.63
CA VAL A 347 7.46 7.59 -3.23
C VAL A 347 7.04 8.52 -4.37
N HIS A 348 5.74 8.60 -4.62
CA HIS A 348 5.12 9.61 -5.48
C HIS A 348 4.42 10.67 -4.62
N HIS A 349 4.63 11.94 -4.95
CA HIS A 349 3.81 13.07 -4.51
C HIS A 349 3.56 13.99 -5.71
N ASN A 350 2.65 13.56 -6.58
CA ASN A 350 2.20 14.28 -7.78
C ASN A 350 0.82 14.96 -7.58
N ALA A 351 0.33 15.02 -6.35
CA ALA A 351 -0.98 15.56 -5.99
C ALA A 351 -0.90 16.96 -5.35
N GLY A 352 0.14 17.73 -5.67
CA GLY A 352 0.44 18.99 -4.99
C GLY A 352 -0.34 20.20 -5.51
N ALA A 353 -1.22 20.77 -4.67
CA ALA A 353 -1.81 22.11 -4.84
C ALA A 353 -1.84 22.98 -3.56
N THR A 354 -0.99 22.67 -2.58
CA THR A 354 -0.77 23.45 -1.35
C THR A 354 0.73 23.61 -1.07
N SER A 355 1.11 24.51 -0.15
CA SER A 355 2.51 24.61 0.30
C SER A 355 2.98 23.27 0.91
N PRO A 356 4.22 22.85 0.68
CA PRO A 356 4.80 21.64 1.27
C PRO A 356 4.71 21.54 2.80
N SER A 357 4.68 22.69 3.50
CA SER A 357 4.44 22.79 4.94
C SER A 357 2.98 22.61 5.38
N ALA A 358 2.01 22.68 4.46
CA ALA A 358 0.59 22.57 4.77
C ALA A 358 0.19 21.13 5.11
N THR A 359 -0.80 21.00 6.01
CA THR A 359 -1.38 19.71 6.42
C THR A 359 -2.90 19.67 6.33
N THR A 360 -3.53 20.78 5.92
CA THR A 360 -4.99 20.97 5.75
C THR A 360 -5.24 21.94 4.59
N GLY A 361 -6.50 22.02 4.14
CA GLY A 361 -6.93 23.03 3.15
C GLY A 361 -6.53 22.75 1.70
N HIS A 362 -6.22 21.50 1.34
CA HIS A 362 -6.08 21.12 -0.07
C HIS A 362 -7.44 21.18 -0.80
N PRO A 363 -7.55 21.73 -2.03
CA PRO A 363 -8.86 21.90 -2.68
C PRO A 363 -9.63 20.61 -3.01
N ALA A 364 -8.94 19.46 -3.10
CA ALA A 364 -9.59 18.15 -3.22
C ALA A 364 -10.07 17.56 -1.87
N ASP A 365 -9.71 18.19 -0.75
CA ASP A 365 -9.82 17.64 0.60
C ASP A 365 -10.85 18.42 1.44
N SER A 366 -12.12 18.32 1.04
CA SER A 366 -13.23 19.07 1.64
C SER A 366 -13.62 18.63 3.07
N GLY A 367 -12.69 18.01 3.81
CA GLY A 367 -12.89 17.60 5.20
C GLY A 367 -11.63 17.13 5.94
N ASP A 368 -10.41 17.45 5.47
CA ASP A 368 -9.13 17.08 6.10
C ASP A 368 -8.91 15.55 6.28
N HIS A 369 -9.19 14.75 5.24
CA HIS A 369 -9.30 13.29 5.33
C HIS A 369 -8.18 12.46 4.65
N HIS A 370 -7.32 13.04 3.80
CA HIS A 370 -6.32 12.23 3.08
C HIS A 370 -4.90 12.82 3.04
N TYR A 371 -3.94 12.08 3.60
CA TYR A 371 -2.54 12.49 3.75
C TYR A 371 -1.81 12.73 2.40
N SER A 372 -2.22 12.05 1.33
CA SER A 372 -1.46 12.05 0.07
C SER A 372 -1.49 13.39 -0.68
N TRP A 373 -2.47 14.25 -0.35
CA TRP A 373 -2.57 15.63 -0.82
C TRP A 373 -1.47 16.55 -0.28
N TYR A 374 -0.77 16.13 0.79
CA TYR A 374 0.18 16.96 1.52
C TYR A 374 1.57 16.31 1.55
N PHE A 375 2.60 17.10 1.21
CA PHE A 375 3.98 16.63 1.13
C PHE A 375 4.48 16.07 2.47
N GLY A 376 4.35 16.82 3.57
CA GLY A 376 4.82 16.41 4.90
C GLY A 376 4.18 15.11 5.41
N PRO A 377 2.84 14.99 5.44
CA PRO A 377 2.13 13.75 5.77
C PRO A 377 2.52 12.55 4.88
N THR A 378 2.62 12.73 3.56
CA THR A 378 3.11 11.68 2.64
C THR A 378 4.52 11.24 3.00
N PHE A 379 5.46 12.18 3.15
CA PHE A 379 6.85 11.88 3.50
C PHE A 379 6.96 11.13 4.84
N ASN A 380 6.19 11.55 5.85
CA ASN A 380 6.16 10.93 7.16
C ASN A 380 5.61 9.49 7.10
N LEU A 381 4.53 9.24 6.36
CA LEU A 381 3.94 7.91 6.18
C LEU A 381 4.98 6.89 5.68
N TYR A 382 5.63 7.19 4.55
CA TYR A 382 6.54 6.25 3.90
C TYR A 382 7.82 6.01 4.72
N TYR A 383 8.40 7.05 5.30
CA TYR A 383 9.59 6.90 6.16
C TYR A 383 9.28 6.10 7.43
N ASN A 384 8.12 6.35 8.06
CA ASN A 384 7.73 5.69 9.31
C ASN A 384 7.24 4.25 9.09
N ALA A 385 6.69 3.91 7.92
CA ALA A 385 6.27 2.54 7.57
C ALA A 385 7.41 1.51 7.68
N PHE A 386 8.66 1.95 7.51
CA PHE A 386 9.87 1.14 7.68
C PHE A 386 10.68 1.50 8.93
N GLY A 387 10.08 2.20 9.90
CA GLY A 387 10.74 2.60 11.15
C GLY A 387 11.98 3.48 10.95
N GLY A 388 12.07 4.21 9.83
CA GLY A 388 13.25 5.00 9.46
C GLY A 388 14.49 4.20 9.03
N ALA A 389 14.39 2.88 8.84
CA ALA A 389 15.51 2.01 8.47
C ALA A 389 16.07 2.26 7.06
N ARG A 390 15.29 2.94 6.19
CA ARG A 390 15.70 3.37 4.85
C ARG A 390 15.30 4.82 4.63
N ARG A 391 16.06 5.52 3.78
CA ARG A 391 15.68 6.85 3.29
C ARG A 391 14.60 6.73 2.20
N VAL A 392 13.86 7.80 2.01
CA VAL A 392 12.88 7.98 0.92
C VAL A 392 13.59 8.51 -0.33
N CYS A 393 13.20 7.99 -1.50
CA CYS A 393 13.51 8.53 -2.81
C CYS A 393 12.18 8.94 -3.42
N PHE A 394 11.93 10.24 -3.55
CA PHE A 394 10.79 10.70 -4.33
C PHE A 394 11.14 10.45 -5.80
N THR A 395 10.50 9.45 -6.41
CA THR A 395 10.69 9.11 -7.82
C THR A 395 9.74 9.92 -8.71
N GLU A 396 8.70 10.53 -8.12
CA GLU A 396 7.95 11.66 -8.69
C GLU A 396 7.56 12.64 -7.58
N LEU A 397 7.93 13.91 -7.74
CA LEU A 397 7.47 15.02 -6.91
C LEU A 397 7.02 16.16 -7.83
N GLY A 398 5.74 16.51 -7.78
CA GLY A 398 5.12 17.43 -8.73
C GLY A 398 3.97 18.22 -8.12
N TYR A 399 3.93 19.51 -8.48
CA TYR A 399 2.79 20.40 -8.28
C TYR A 399 2.19 20.70 -9.66
N LEU A 400 0.88 20.84 -9.76
CA LEU A 400 0.21 21.13 -11.04
C LEU A 400 -0.14 22.62 -11.14
N SER A 401 0.27 23.29 -12.22
CA SER A 401 -0.24 24.63 -12.56
C SER A 401 -0.90 24.66 -13.96
N PRO A 402 -2.20 25.01 -14.06
CA PRO A 402 -2.87 25.22 -15.34
C PRO A 402 -2.49 26.54 -16.03
N GLN A 403 -1.78 27.45 -15.34
CA GLN A 403 -1.49 28.78 -15.88
C GLN A 403 -0.57 28.69 -17.11
N GLY A 404 -1.07 29.20 -18.24
CA GLY A 404 -0.44 29.08 -19.56
C GLY A 404 -1.04 27.99 -20.45
N PHE A 405 -2.01 27.22 -19.97
CA PHE A 405 -2.72 26.19 -20.72
C PHE A 405 -4.20 26.57 -20.97
N PRO A 406 -4.84 26.08 -22.05
CA PRO A 406 -6.16 26.54 -22.50
C PRO A 406 -7.35 26.00 -21.69
N PHE A 407 -7.16 24.96 -20.89
CA PHE A 407 -8.18 24.35 -20.02
C PHE A 407 -7.49 23.61 -18.86
N LEU A 408 -8.27 23.03 -17.94
CA LEU A 408 -7.80 22.09 -16.91
C LEU A 408 -8.78 20.91 -16.87
N PRO A 409 -8.32 19.65 -17.02
CA PRO A 409 -9.17 18.47 -16.88
C PRO A 409 -9.96 18.44 -15.57
N ALA A 410 -11.21 17.98 -15.62
CA ALA A 410 -12.12 18.01 -14.46
C ALA A 410 -11.57 17.22 -13.24
N ASN A 411 -10.92 16.08 -13.48
CA ASN A 411 -10.27 15.27 -12.43
C ASN A 411 -9.08 15.97 -11.75
N PHE A 412 -8.60 17.08 -12.33
CA PHE A 412 -7.51 17.90 -11.85
C PHE A 412 -7.97 19.29 -11.40
N ALA A 413 -9.28 19.55 -11.30
CA ALA A 413 -9.85 20.84 -10.91
C ALA A 413 -9.37 21.35 -9.53
N TRP A 414 -8.86 20.46 -8.68
CA TRP A 414 -8.21 20.82 -7.42
C TRP A 414 -6.96 21.71 -7.59
N ALA A 415 -6.32 21.69 -8.76
CA ALA A 415 -5.19 22.55 -9.10
C ALA A 415 -5.57 23.90 -9.73
N ALA A 416 -6.86 24.22 -9.87
CA ALA A 416 -7.35 25.35 -10.67
C ALA A 416 -6.74 26.72 -10.29
N ASN A 417 -6.39 26.91 -9.01
CA ASN A 417 -5.87 28.18 -8.48
C ASN A 417 -4.33 28.17 -8.30
N THR A 418 -3.62 27.10 -8.67
CA THR A 418 -2.16 27.02 -8.51
C THR A 418 -1.46 27.84 -9.61
N THR A 419 -0.85 28.95 -9.23
CA THR A 419 -0.03 29.77 -10.15
C THR A 419 1.33 29.13 -10.45
N VAL A 420 1.96 29.54 -11.54
CA VAL A 420 3.35 29.17 -11.88
C VAL A 420 4.34 29.65 -10.81
N SER A 421 4.05 30.76 -10.12
CA SER A 421 4.87 31.24 -9.00
C SER A 421 4.78 30.30 -7.79
N GLN A 422 3.58 29.81 -7.46
CA GLN A 422 3.38 28.82 -6.38
C GLN A 422 4.02 27.48 -6.75
N HIS A 423 3.83 27.00 -7.99
CA HIS A 423 4.51 25.80 -8.51
C HIS A 423 6.03 25.86 -8.31
N ALA A 424 6.66 26.96 -8.75
CA ALA A 424 8.10 27.18 -8.58
C ALA A 424 8.52 27.24 -7.09
N GLN A 425 7.77 27.98 -6.26
CA GLN A 425 8.06 28.13 -4.84
C GLN A 425 7.95 26.79 -4.09
N TRP A 426 6.86 26.04 -4.32
CA TRP A 426 6.55 24.79 -3.63
C TRP A 426 7.49 23.65 -4.04
N LEU A 427 7.94 23.60 -5.30
CA LEU A 427 9.02 22.69 -5.70
C LEU A 427 10.32 22.96 -4.91
N GLY A 428 10.75 24.23 -4.79
CA GLY A 428 11.93 24.61 -4.02
C GLY A 428 11.78 24.34 -2.51
N GLU A 429 10.62 24.66 -1.93
CA GLU A 429 10.32 24.40 -0.53
C GLU A 429 10.29 22.89 -0.22
N ALA A 430 9.66 22.07 -1.07
CA ALA A 430 9.63 20.61 -0.90
C ALA A 430 11.03 19.98 -0.96
N VAL A 431 11.85 20.40 -1.92
CA VAL A 431 13.26 19.97 -2.02
C VAL A 431 14.07 20.40 -0.79
N THR A 432 13.85 21.63 -0.29
CA THR A 432 14.51 22.12 0.93
C THR A 432 14.14 21.29 2.16
N LEU A 433 12.85 20.98 2.35
CA LEU A 433 12.37 20.12 3.44
C LEU A 433 12.86 18.68 3.30
N ALA A 434 12.88 18.14 2.08
CA ALA A 434 13.40 16.81 1.80
C ALA A 434 14.89 16.71 2.18
N ARG A 435 15.73 17.64 1.68
CA ARG A 435 17.17 17.72 1.95
C ARG A 435 17.47 17.92 3.43
N SER A 436 16.92 18.96 4.04
CA SER A 436 17.24 19.34 5.42
C SER A 436 16.83 18.27 6.45
N SER A 437 15.82 17.45 6.14
CA SER A 437 15.38 16.39 7.04
C SER A 437 16.38 15.24 7.24
N GLY A 438 17.33 15.04 6.31
CA GLY A 438 18.21 13.85 6.28
C GLY A 438 17.51 12.50 6.03
N ARG A 439 16.17 12.50 5.87
CA ARG A 439 15.31 11.33 5.65
C ARG A 439 15.09 11.01 4.16
N ALA A 440 15.29 11.99 3.27
CA ALA A 440 15.29 11.77 1.84
C ALA A 440 16.72 11.50 1.33
N ARG A 441 16.87 10.57 0.38
CA ARG A 441 18.11 10.32 -0.36
C ARG A 441 18.15 11.12 -1.66
N MET A 442 17.01 11.29 -2.33
CA MET A 442 16.89 12.11 -3.54
C MET A 442 15.44 12.57 -3.78
N VAL A 443 15.30 13.56 -4.66
CA VAL A 443 14.03 13.95 -5.30
C VAL A 443 14.20 13.95 -6.82
N ILE A 444 13.26 13.32 -7.52
CA ILE A 444 13.02 13.50 -8.94
C ILE A 444 11.79 14.41 -9.10
N VAL A 445 11.97 15.57 -9.73
CA VAL A 445 10.86 16.44 -10.11
C VAL A 445 10.08 15.79 -11.24
N PHE A 446 8.77 15.61 -11.04
CA PHE A 446 7.82 15.31 -12.09
C PHE A 446 7.19 16.64 -12.56
N ASN A 447 7.54 17.17 -13.72
CA ASN A 447 8.55 16.69 -14.68
C ASN A 447 9.37 17.87 -15.24
N VAL A 448 10.34 17.60 -16.11
CA VAL A 448 11.17 18.66 -16.70
C VAL A 448 10.43 19.36 -17.84
N ASP A 449 10.01 18.60 -18.86
CA ASP A 449 9.71 19.11 -20.19
C ASP A 449 8.63 18.30 -20.95
N PHE A 450 7.73 17.63 -20.25
CA PHE A 450 6.64 16.89 -20.91
C PHE A 450 5.66 17.85 -21.58
N THR A 451 5.22 17.53 -22.80
CA THR A 451 4.30 18.37 -23.59
C THR A 451 2.87 17.85 -23.65
N THR A 452 2.59 16.70 -23.04
CA THR A 452 1.25 16.09 -23.00
C THR A 452 0.29 16.97 -22.19
N TYR A 453 -0.72 17.53 -22.84
CA TYR A 453 -1.79 18.27 -22.18
C TYR A 453 -3.14 17.96 -22.83
N THR A 454 -3.84 16.98 -22.27
CA THR A 454 -5.07 16.40 -22.83
C THR A 454 -6.24 16.55 -21.87
N GLN A 455 -7.47 16.25 -22.33
CA GLN A 455 -8.68 16.30 -21.49
C GLN A 455 -8.68 15.32 -20.31
N THR A 456 -7.78 14.34 -20.31
CA THR A 456 -7.66 13.32 -19.25
C THR A 456 -6.34 13.39 -18.49
N ASP A 457 -5.31 14.02 -19.06
CA ASP A 457 -3.94 13.97 -18.54
C ASP A 457 -3.17 15.28 -18.86
N PRO A 458 -2.92 16.15 -17.86
CA PRO A 458 -2.28 17.46 -18.00
C PRO A 458 -0.78 17.46 -17.64
N GLN A 459 0.01 16.44 -18.01
CA GLN A 459 1.44 16.31 -17.64
C GLN A 459 2.28 17.58 -17.85
N ALA A 460 2.04 18.34 -18.92
CA ALA A 460 2.75 19.59 -19.20
C ALA A 460 2.46 20.72 -18.19
N GLY A 461 1.35 20.63 -17.45
CA GLY A 461 1.04 21.51 -16.34
C GLY A 461 2.01 21.35 -15.15
N TYR A 462 2.65 20.18 -15.01
CA TYR A 462 3.68 19.91 -14.00
C TYR A 462 5.09 20.35 -14.43
N ALA A 463 5.33 20.52 -15.74
CA ALA A 463 6.66 20.76 -16.30
C ALA A 463 7.29 22.07 -15.76
N ILE A 464 8.57 22.00 -15.34
CA ILE A 464 9.35 23.18 -14.93
C ILE A 464 9.70 24.08 -16.12
N ILE A 465 9.90 23.50 -17.30
CA ILE A 465 10.01 24.24 -18.56
C ILE A 465 8.61 24.59 -19.04
N ARG A 466 8.31 25.89 -19.12
CA ARG A 466 7.00 26.38 -19.56
C ARG A 466 6.92 26.46 -21.09
N PRO A 467 5.71 26.57 -21.68
CA PRO A 467 5.55 26.64 -23.14
C PRO A 467 6.28 27.79 -23.85
N ASP A 468 6.70 28.83 -23.12
CA ASP A 468 7.52 29.95 -23.60
C ASP A 468 9.04 29.71 -23.50
N GLY A 469 9.47 28.54 -23.03
CA GLY A 469 10.88 28.19 -22.80
C GLY A 469 11.48 28.76 -21.51
N SER A 470 10.68 29.43 -20.66
CA SER A 470 11.11 29.88 -19.33
C SER A 470 11.18 28.71 -18.35
N CYS A 471 11.98 28.87 -17.28
CA CYS A 471 12.05 27.93 -16.16
C CYS A 471 11.94 28.65 -14.81
N PRO A 472 10.73 29.06 -14.38
CA PRO A 472 10.55 29.78 -13.12
C PRO A 472 11.00 28.99 -11.89
N ALA A 473 10.90 27.66 -11.93
CA ALA A 473 11.35 26.78 -10.86
C ALA A 473 12.87 26.54 -10.82
N CYS A 474 13.63 26.85 -11.88
CA CYS A 474 15.08 26.59 -11.89
C CYS A 474 15.81 27.36 -10.77
N GLY A 475 15.46 28.64 -10.56
CA GLY A 475 16.06 29.46 -9.50
C GLY A 475 15.73 28.97 -8.08
N THR A 476 14.48 28.56 -7.83
CA THR A 476 14.04 28.07 -6.51
C THR A 476 14.62 26.69 -6.18
N LEU A 477 14.70 25.79 -7.18
CA LEU A 477 15.36 24.49 -7.05
C LEU A 477 16.86 24.63 -6.82
N ASN A 478 17.55 25.53 -7.54
CA ASN A 478 18.97 25.78 -7.31
C ASN A 478 19.25 26.32 -5.91
N ALA A 479 18.42 27.24 -5.43
CA ALA A 479 18.51 27.76 -4.06
C ALA A 479 18.27 26.66 -3.02
N ALA A 480 17.30 25.77 -3.26
CA ALA A 480 17.00 24.64 -2.38
C ALA A 480 18.15 23.63 -2.21
N MET A 481 19.09 23.58 -3.18
CA MET A 481 20.26 22.70 -3.17
C MET A 481 21.51 23.29 -2.49
N ARG A 482 21.47 24.56 -2.08
CA ARG A 482 22.56 25.23 -1.34
C ARG A 482 22.28 25.16 0.17
#